data_AF-A0A455U1T5-F1
#
_entry.id   AF-A0A455U1T5-F1
#
_cell.length_a   1.000
_cell.length_b   1.000
_cell.length_c   1.000
_cell.angle_alpha   90.00
_cell.angle_beta   90.00
_cell.angle_gamma   90.00
#
_symmetry.space_group_name_H-M   'P 1'
#
loop_
_entity.id
_entity.type
_entity.pdbx_description
1 polymer ?
#
loop_
_entity_poly.entity_id
_entity_poly.type
_entity_poly.pdbx_seq_one_letter_code
_entity_poly.pdbx_strand_id
1 'polypeptide(L)'
;MKAISSWLAWGLLVLALTVSSLCVAQTQGGESENHRWFTVDALNEGLGEPPEEANRVTPRESIRSFLELTDQEEYEAAAHMLNLSDLSEGEQREQGRELARKLAEIFQRGEWLSISDLPGRGGRCY
;
A
#
# COMPACT_ATOMS: atom_id res chain seq x y z
N MET A 1 -25.28 3.58 64.00
CA MET A 1 -24.30 4.22 63.08
C MET A 1 -23.71 3.15 62.17
N LYS A 2 -24.36 2.83 61.04
CA LYS A 2 -23.91 1.77 60.10
C LYS A 2 -24.37 2.00 58.65
N ALA A 3 -25.43 2.80 58.45
CA ALA A 3 -25.96 3.14 57.12
C ALA A 3 -25.11 4.17 56.35
N ILE A 4 -24.42 5.09 57.04
CA ILE A 4 -23.65 6.18 56.41
C ILE A 4 -22.39 5.64 55.69
N SER A 5 -21.77 4.59 56.24
CA SER A 5 -20.60 3.93 55.64
C SER A 5 -20.91 3.24 54.31
N SER A 6 -22.11 2.68 54.16
CA SER A 6 -22.51 2.01 52.92
C SER A 6 -22.75 3.01 51.79
N TRP A 7 -23.34 4.18 52.08
CA TRP A 7 -23.54 5.24 51.08
C TRP A 7 -22.21 5.84 50.60
N LEU A 8 -21.24 6.01 51.50
CA LEU A 8 -19.90 6.46 51.14
C LEU A 8 -19.14 5.41 50.32
N ALA A 9 -19.27 4.12 50.67
CA ALA A 9 -18.65 3.03 49.91
C ALA A 9 -19.21 2.92 48.48
N TRP A 10 -20.52 3.09 48.32
CA TRP A 10 -21.16 3.07 47.00
C TRP A 10 -20.83 4.33 46.19
N GLY A 11 -20.75 5.50 46.84
CA GLY A 11 -20.28 6.73 46.20
C GLY A 11 -18.84 6.60 45.68
N LEU A 12 -17.94 6.01 46.47
CA LEU A 12 -16.55 5.75 46.08
C LEU A 12 -16.45 4.72 44.95
N LEU A 13 -17.30 3.69 44.96
CA LEU A 13 -17.33 2.67 43.91
C LEU A 13 -17.83 3.23 42.57
N VAL A 14 -18.87 4.06 42.59
CA VAL A 14 -19.34 4.76 41.38
C VAL A 14 -18.29 5.74 40.87
N LEU A 15 -17.61 6.48 41.76
CA LEU A 15 -16.52 7.39 41.38
C LEU A 15 -15.33 6.63 40.76
N ALA A 16 -14.96 5.47 41.30
CA ALA A 16 -13.89 4.64 40.75
C ALA A 16 -14.26 4.07 39.37
N LEU A 17 -15.52 3.67 39.17
CA LEU A 17 -16.03 3.18 37.90
C LEU A 17 -16.09 4.29 36.83
N THR A 18 -16.49 5.51 37.18
CA THR A 18 -16.52 6.63 36.22
C THR A 18 -15.12 7.10 35.84
N VAL A 19 -14.16 7.13 36.77
CA VAL A 19 -12.75 7.48 36.49
C VAL A 19 -12.09 6.43 35.59
N SER A 20 -12.39 5.14 35.79
CA SER A 20 -11.84 4.06 34.96
C SER A 20 -12.32 4.12 33.50
N SER A 21 -13.50 4.70 33.26
CA SER A 21 -14.06 4.83 31.90
C SER A 21 -13.47 6.00 31.10
N LEU A 22 -12.77 6.96 31.72
CA LEU A 22 -12.16 8.09 31.02
C LEU A 22 -10.78 7.76 30.42
N CYS A 23 -10.11 6.69 30.86
CA CYS A 23 -8.73 6.40 30.43
C CYS A 23 -8.61 5.64 29.10
N VAL A 24 -9.70 5.24 28.44
CA VAL A 24 -9.65 4.38 27.24
C VAL A 24 -10.05 5.10 25.93
N ALA A 25 -10.36 6.40 25.96
CA ALA A 25 -10.87 7.10 24.77
C ALA A 25 -9.92 8.14 24.14
N GLN A 26 -8.71 8.35 24.67
CA GLN A 26 -7.75 9.31 24.08
C GLN A 26 -6.42 8.65 23.73
N THR A 27 -6.45 7.66 22.84
CA THR A 27 -5.31 7.49 21.93
C THR A 27 -5.45 8.58 20.86
N GLN A 28 -4.96 9.79 21.15
CA GLN A 28 -4.62 10.79 20.13
C GLN A 28 -3.43 10.26 19.31
N GLY A 29 -3.60 9.12 18.66
CA GLY A 29 -2.81 8.75 17.50
C GLY A 29 -3.39 9.62 16.39
N GLY A 30 -2.72 10.72 16.07
CA GLY A 30 -3.18 11.69 15.10
C GLY A 30 -3.65 10.99 13.83
N GLU A 31 -4.92 11.15 13.51
CA GLU A 31 -5.40 11.08 12.14
C GLU A 31 -4.79 12.28 11.41
N SER A 32 -3.48 12.19 11.13
CA SER A 32 -2.89 12.89 10.00
C SER A 32 -3.75 12.50 8.81
N GLU A 33 -4.33 13.47 8.12
CA GLU A 33 -5.12 13.27 6.91
C GLU A 33 -4.48 12.16 6.07
N ASN A 34 -5.14 11.00 6.06
CA ASN A 34 -4.65 9.81 5.38
C ASN A 34 -4.83 10.07 3.88
N HIS A 35 -3.86 10.76 3.28
CA HIS A 35 -3.72 10.87 1.84
C HIS A 35 -3.44 9.48 1.28
N ARG A 36 -4.51 8.69 1.10
CA ARG A 36 -4.46 7.36 0.45
C ARG A 36 -4.01 7.43 -1.00
N TRP A 37 -3.99 8.62 -1.57
CA TRP A 37 -3.50 8.91 -2.91
C TRP A 37 -2.73 10.23 -2.87
N PHE A 38 -1.69 10.30 -3.69
CA PHE A 38 -0.94 11.52 -3.97
C PHE A 38 -0.72 11.59 -5.47
N THR A 39 -0.62 12.80 -6.00
CA THR A 39 -0.36 13.03 -7.42
C THR A 39 1.15 13.04 -7.63
N VAL A 40 1.62 12.36 -8.67
CA VAL A 40 3.00 12.44 -9.15
C VAL A 40 2.98 12.91 -10.60
N ASP A 41 3.95 13.73 -10.98
CA ASP A 41 4.04 14.26 -12.34
C ASP A 41 4.48 13.18 -13.33
N ALA A 42 5.45 12.36 -12.94
CA ALA A 42 5.88 11.18 -13.69
C ALA A 42 6.29 10.03 -12.74
N LEU A 43 6.24 8.80 -13.28
CA LEU A 43 6.63 7.59 -12.57
C LEU A 43 7.94 7.05 -13.16
N ASN A 44 8.93 6.84 -12.30
CA ASN A 44 10.25 6.28 -12.62
C ASN A 44 11.05 7.11 -13.64
N GLU A 45 11.15 8.43 -13.45
CA GLU A 45 11.85 9.35 -14.38
C GLU A 45 13.29 8.91 -14.70
N GLY A 46 13.96 8.25 -13.77
CA GLY A 46 15.32 7.74 -13.99
C GLY A 46 15.39 6.76 -15.16
N LEU A 47 14.34 5.99 -15.43
CA LEU A 47 14.31 5.00 -16.52
C LEU A 47 14.11 5.64 -17.90
N GLY A 48 13.75 6.92 -17.97
CA GLY A 48 13.39 7.59 -19.22
C GLY A 48 11.96 7.28 -19.67
N GLU A 49 11.69 7.51 -20.96
CA GLU A 49 10.35 7.31 -21.53
C GLU A 49 9.95 5.83 -21.47
N PRO A 50 8.76 5.50 -20.95
CA PRO A 50 8.28 4.12 -20.94
C PRO A 50 8.08 3.59 -22.37
N PRO A 51 8.47 2.33 -22.66
CA PRO A 51 8.20 1.71 -23.94
C PRO A 51 6.70 1.48 -24.14
N GLU A 52 6.23 1.37 -25.39
CA GLU A 52 4.80 1.24 -25.71
C GLU A 52 4.17 -0.01 -25.07
N GLU A 53 4.97 -1.07 -24.89
CA GLU A 53 4.59 -2.34 -24.29
C GLU A 53 4.34 -2.24 -22.77
N ALA A 54 4.83 -1.19 -22.10
CA ALA A 54 4.68 -0.96 -20.66
C ALA A 54 3.29 -0.40 -20.28
N ASN A 55 2.24 -1.15 -20.61
CA ASN A 55 0.86 -0.73 -20.38
C ASN A 55 0.42 -0.92 -18.92
N ARG A 56 0.25 0.19 -18.22
CA ARG A 56 -0.19 0.25 -16.81
C ARG A 56 -1.56 0.90 -16.59
N VAL A 57 -2.42 0.92 -17.62
CA VAL A 57 -3.71 1.63 -17.59
C VAL A 57 -4.70 1.01 -16.58
N THR A 58 -4.65 -0.31 -16.39
CA THR A 58 -5.50 -1.00 -15.42
C THR A 58 -4.68 -2.01 -14.62
N PRO A 59 -5.09 -2.37 -13.39
CA PRO A 59 -4.39 -3.38 -12.61
C PRO A 59 -4.14 -4.69 -13.37
N ARG A 60 -5.12 -5.14 -14.16
CA ARG A 60 -4.98 -6.33 -14.99
C ARG A 60 -3.92 -6.17 -16.07
N GLU A 61 -3.95 -5.06 -16.80
CA GLU A 61 -2.97 -4.80 -17.87
C GLU A 61 -1.57 -4.61 -17.28
N SER A 62 -1.42 -3.93 -16.13
CA SER A 62 -0.12 -3.76 -15.47
C SER A 62 0.55 -5.10 -15.17
N ILE A 63 -0.19 -6.05 -14.60
CA ILE A 63 0.35 -7.38 -14.30
C ILE A 63 0.59 -8.17 -15.59
N ARG A 64 -0.31 -8.10 -16.58
CA ARG A 64 -0.13 -8.78 -17.85
C ARG A 64 1.14 -8.31 -18.58
N SER A 65 1.29 -7.00 -18.78
CA SER A 65 2.46 -6.42 -19.43
C SER A 65 3.75 -6.75 -18.68
N PHE A 66 3.76 -6.70 -17.34
CA PHE A 66 4.93 -7.11 -16.58
C PHE A 66 5.31 -8.58 -16.82
N LEU A 67 4.34 -9.49 -16.79
CA LEU A 67 4.59 -10.92 -17.03
C LEU A 67 5.03 -11.18 -18.48
N GLU A 68 4.43 -10.52 -19.46
CA GLU A 68 4.80 -10.66 -20.87
C GLU A 68 6.22 -10.14 -21.17
N LEU A 69 6.62 -9.02 -20.57
CA LEU A 69 7.98 -8.49 -20.69
C LEU A 69 9.00 -9.42 -19.99
N THR A 70 8.65 -9.96 -18.82
CA THR A 70 9.57 -10.83 -18.07
C THR A 70 9.69 -12.24 -18.63
N ASP A 71 8.66 -12.75 -19.32
CA ASP A 71 8.71 -14.00 -20.10
C ASP A 71 9.65 -13.88 -21.31
N GLN A 72 9.77 -12.66 -21.86
CA GLN A 72 10.71 -12.32 -22.94
C GLN A 72 12.10 -11.90 -22.43
N GLU A 73 12.35 -11.99 -21.11
CA GLU A 73 13.58 -11.53 -20.47
C GLU A 73 13.89 -10.02 -20.64
N GLU A 74 12.89 -9.23 -21.03
CA GLU A 74 12.96 -7.77 -21.23
C GLU A 74 12.86 -7.01 -19.89
N TYR A 75 13.81 -7.29 -18.99
CA TYR A 75 13.77 -6.77 -17.62
C TYR A 75 13.94 -5.25 -17.51
N GLU A 76 14.57 -4.61 -18.50
CA GLU A 76 14.71 -3.15 -18.56
C GLU A 76 13.35 -2.50 -18.84
N ALA A 77 12.61 -3.00 -19.84
CA ALA A 77 11.24 -2.58 -20.10
C ALA A 77 10.31 -2.91 -18.91
N ALA A 78 10.45 -4.10 -18.31
CA ALA A 78 9.65 -4.51 -17.15
C ALA A 78 9.87 -3.62 -15.92
N ALA A 79 11.03 -2.97 -15.78
CA ALA A 79 11.30 -2.04 -14.69
C ALA A 79 10.33 -0.82 -14.72
N HIS A 80 9.84 -0.41 -15.89
CA HIS A 80 8.84 0.66 -16.02
C HIS A 80 7.48 0.31 -15.40
N MET A 81 7.23 -0.98 -15.12
CA MET A 81 6.00 -1.46 -14.49
C MET A 81 6.04 -1.41 -12.95
N LEU A 82 7.22 -1.20 -12.37
CA LEU A 82 7.40 -1.12 -10.93
C LEU A 82 7.10 0.29 -10.42
N ASN A 83 6.84 0.42 -9.12
CA ASN A 83 6.97 1.72 -8.46
C ASN A 83 8.36 1.81 -7.82
N LEU A 84 9.21 2.70 -8.34
CA LEU A 84 10.56 2.94 -7.85
C LEU A 84 10.70 4.32 -7.20
N SER A 85 9.59 4.94 -6.75
CA SER A 85 9.57 6.30 -6.17
C SER A 85 10.47 6.50 -4.96
N ASP A 86 10.82 5.41 -4.27
CA ASP A 86 11.70 5.45 -3.08
C ASP A 86 13.20 5.46 -3.45
N LEU A 87 13.52 5.31 -4.74
CA LEU A 87 14.88 5.34 -5.28
C LEU A 87 15.15 6.65 -6.01
N SER A 88 16.36 7.17 -5.90
CA SER A 88 16.81 8.28 -6.74
C SER A 88 16.83 7.87 -8.22
N GLU A 89 16.76 8.83 -9.14
CA GLU A 89 16.82 8.56 -10.59
C GLU A 89 18.07 7.76 -11.02
N GLY A 90 19.20 7.96 -10.33
CA GLY A 90 20.41 7.16 -10.55
C GLY A 90 20.23 5.71 -10.13
N GLU A 91 19.68 5.49 -8.94
CA GLU A 91 19.40 4.14 -8.40
C GLU A 91 18.31 3.41 -9.22
N GLN A 92 17.31 4.13 -9.73
CA GLN A 92 16.30 3.56 -10.63
C GLN A 92 16.95 2.95 -11.87
N ARG A 93 17.89 3.67 -12.51
CA ARG A 93 18.65 3.17 -13.67
C ARG A 93 19.53 1.99 -13.34
N GLU A 94 20.22 2.05 -12.20
CA GLU A 94 21.17 1.02 -11.80
C GLU A 94 20.48 -0.27 -11.34
N GLN A 95 19.34 -0.16 -10.64
CA GLN A 95 18.72 -1.28 -9.93
C GLN A 95 17.39 -1.75 -10.55
N GLY A 96 16.72 -0.92 -11.36
CA GLY A 96 15.36 -1.20 -11.85
C GLY A 96 15.24 -2.55 -12.57
N ARG A 97 16.18 -2.83 -13.49
CA ARG A 97 16.27 -4.11 -14.20
C ARG A 97 16.38 -5.31 -13.24
N GLU A 98 17.24 -5.20 -12.24
CA GLU A 98 17.46 -6.27 -11.27
C GLU A 98 16.25 -6.48 -10.35
N LEU A 99 15.57 -5.41 -9.95
CA LEU A 99 14.34 -5.48 -9.18
C LEU A 99 13.22 -6.15 -9.97
N ALA A 100 13.09 -5.83 -11.27
CA ALA A 100 12.12 -6.48 -12.15
C ALA A 100 12.39 -8.00 -12.26
N ARG A 101 13.65 -8.39 -12.46
CA ARG A 101 14.05 -9.80 -12.49
C ARG A 101 13.72 -10.54 -11.19
N LYS A 102 14.04 -9.95 -10.03
CA LYS A 102 13.73 -10.52 -8.72
C LYS A 102 12.22 -10.69 -8.50
N LEU A 103 11.42 -9.70 -8.91
CA LEU A 103 9.98 -9.81 -8.83
C LEU A 103 9.43 -10.91 -9.75
N ALA A 104 9.99 -11.07 -10.96
CA ALA A 104 9.62 -12.16 -11.86
C ALA A 104 9.90 -13.54 -11.24
N GLU A 105 11.05 -13.71 -10.58
CA GLU A 105 11.39 -14.95 -9.85
C GLU A 105 10.39 -15.25 -8.73
N ILE A 106 9.85 -14.23 -8.05
CA ILE A 106 8.80 -14.41 -7.03
C ILE A 106 7.51 -14.91 -7.69
N PHE A 107 7.11 -14.32 -8.82
CA PHE A 107 5.91 -14.75 -9.55
C PHE A 107 6.02 -16.19 -10.07
N GLN A 108 7.21 -16.64 -10.48
CA GLN A 108 7.44 -18.02 -10.92
C GLN A 108 7.27 -19.05 -9.79
N ARG A 109 7.48 -18.65 -8.53
CA ARG A 109 7.48 -19.55 -7.36
C ARG A 109 6.17 -19.54 -6.56
N GLY A 110 5.33 -18.54 -6.74
CA GLY A 110 4.09 -18.34 -5.98
C GLY A 110 2.91 -19.18 -6.49
N GLU A 111 1.81 -19.15 -5.74
CA GLU A 111 0.51 -19.56 -6.27
C GLU A 111 0.11 -18.65 -7.44
N TRP A 112 -0.45 -19.25 -8.49
CA TRP A 112 -0.83 -18.54 -9.70
C TRP A 112 -1.84 -17.42 -9.38
N LEU A 113 -1.43 -16.16 -9.55
CA LEU A 113 -2.36 -15.04 -9.47
C LEU A 113 -3.37 -15.18 -10.63
N SER A 114 -4.66 -15.24 -10.30
CA SER A 114 -5.72 -15.19 -11.31
C SER A 114 -5.81 -13.78 -11.89
N ILE A 115 -5.04 -13.51 -12.94
CA ILE A 115 -5.01 -12.22 -13.65
C ILE A 115 -6.43 -11.83 -14.12
N SER A 116 -7.25 -12.83 -14.44
CA SER A 116 -8.65 -12.67 -14.83
C SER A 116 -9.48 -11.94 -13.78
N ASP A 117 -9.17 -12.12 -12.49
CA ASP A 117 -9.90 -11.54 -11.36
C ASP A 117 -9.48 -10.09 -11.08
N LEU A 118 -8.33 -9.64 -11.61
CA LEU A 118 -7.91 -8.25 -11.50
C LEU A 118 -8.82 -7.32 -12.31
N PRO A 119 -9.17 -6.12 -11.84
CA PRO A 119 -9.96 -5.17 -12.64
C PRO A 119 -9.24 -4.79 -13.94
N GLY A 120 -9.91 -4.93 -15.09
CA GLY A 120 -9.38 -4.53 -16.40
C GLY A 120 -10.21 -3.47 -17.13
N ARG A 121 -11.23 -2.90 -16.47
CA ARG A 121 -11.88 -1.67 -16.91
C ARG A 121 -11.36 -0.57 -15.98
N GLY A 122 -10.81 0.50 -16.54
CA GLY A 122 -10.52 1.71 -15.77
C GLY A 122 -11.80 2.12 -15.05
N GLY A 123 -11.75 2.20 -13.72
CA GLY A 123 -12.91 2.55 -12.92
C GLY A 123 -13.55 3.80 -13.51
N ARG A 124 -14.88 3.79 -13.73
CA ARG A 124 -15.58 5.02 -14.07
C ARG A 124 -15.39 5.96 -12.89
N CYS A 125 -14.55 6.97 -13.04
CA CYS A 125 -14.52 8.10 -12.13
C CYS A 125 -15.88 8.79 -12.25
N TYR A 126 -16.72 8.64 -11.23
CA TYR A 126 -17.98 9.38 -11.08
C TYR A 126 -17.74 10.66 -10.29
#